data_AF-A0A2D4HXV7-F1
#
_entry.id   AF-A0A2D4HXV7-F1
#
_cell.length_a   1.000
_cell.length_b   1.000
_cell.length_c   1.000
_cell.angle_alpha   90.00
_cell.angle_beta   90.00
_cell.angle_gamma   90.00
#
_symmetry.space_group_name_H-M   'P 1'
#
loop_
_entity.id
_entity.type
_entity.pdbx_description
1 polymer ?
#
loop_
_entity_poly.entity_id
_entity_poly.type
_entity_poly.pdbx_seq_one_letter_code
_entity_poly.pdbx_strand_id
1 'polypeptide(L)'
;GCPNDPADGQPALIEIHSLEIILHDTAEQETMRIFPGPLIREDLHKVDIMTFCQRKAATGCDLTTKQGRDSALLWKLLLLLCRQNGSMVGSDTAELLMQDRKYQEKYKRQEARVNLINLTGEEWPVPGHGTMDLLTGEMVPMAGTLEQTMEKFTKLLFYGRKKVHKHTGLQ
;
A
#
# COMPACT_ATOMS: atom_id res chain seq x y z
N GLY A 1 7.77 -13.49 -53.62
CA GLY A 1 7.10 -14.52 -52.80
C GLY A 1 7.87 -14.66 -51.50
N CYS A 2 7.16 -14.86 -50.40
CA CYS A 2 7.81 -15.24 -49.14
C CYS A 2 8.43 -16.64 -49.33
N PRO A 3 9.65 -16.90 -48.84
CA PRO A 3 10.18 -18.26 -48.81
C PRO A 3 9.27 -19.12 -47.93
N ASN A 4 9.05 -20.38 -48.33
CA ASN A 4 8.26 -21.37 -47.57
C ASN A 4 6.76 -21.03 -47.42
N ASP A 5 6.11 -20.63 -48.52
CA ASP A 5 4.65 -20.45 -48.55
C ASP A 5 3.93 -21.81 -48.64
N PRO A 6 3.13 -22.20 -47.64
CA PRO A 6 2.38 -23.46 -47.65
C PRO A 6 1.34 -23.53 -48.77
N ALA A 7 0.83 -22.39 -49.23
CA ALA A 7 -0.14 -22.33 -50.34
C ALA A 7 0.49 -22.74 -51.68
N ASP A 8 1.80 -22.54 -51.82
CA ASP A 8 2.60 -22.94 -52.99
C ASP A 8 3.13 -24.39 -52.87
N GLY A 9 2.65 -25.17 -51.89
CA GLY A 9 3.08 -26.55 -51.64
C GLY A 9 4.48 -26.66 -51.01
N GLN A 10 5.06 -25.55 -50.56
CA GLN A 10 6.34 -25.55 -49.85
C GLN A 10 6.13 -25.94 -48.37
N PRO A 11 7.07 -26.67 -47.75
CA PRO A 11 6.97 -27.00 -46.33
C PRO A 11 7.03 -25.73 -45.47
N ALA A 12 6.09 -25.59 -44.52
CA ALA A 12 6.07 -24.46 -43.59
C ALA A 12 7.31 -24.50 -42.68
N LEU A 13 7.98 -23.35 -42.51
CA LEU A 13 9.08 -23.23 -41.55
C LEU A 13 8.51 -23.10 -40.13
N ILE A 14 8.91 -23.99 -39.24
CA ILE A 14 8.56 -23.95 -37.82
C ILE A 14 9.85 -23.80 -37.02
N GLU A 15 9.94 -22.73 -36.23
CA GLU A 15 11.04 -22.51 -35.31
C GLU A 15 10.56 -22.63 -33.86
N ILE A 16 11.38 -23.27 -33.02
CA ILE A 16 11.12 -23.41 -31.59
C ILE A 16 12.18 -22.60 -30.85
N HIS A 17 11.73 -21.54 -30.17
CA HIS A 17 12.58 -20.66 -29.39
C HIS A 17 12.27 -20.81 -27.90
N SER A 18 13.29 -20.66 -27.06
CA SER A 18 13.08 -20.53 -25.61
C SER A 18 12.52 -19.13 -25.30
N LEU A 19 11.62 -19.03 -24.32
CA LEU A 19 11.12 -17.73 -23.87
C LEU A 19 12.24 -16.80 -23.39
N GLU A 20 13.35 -17.33 -22.88
CA GLU A 20 14.53 -16.53 -22.52
C GLU A 20 15.13 -15.78 -23.71
N ILE A 21 15.14 -16.40 -24.90
CA ILE A 21 15.66 -15.78 -26.13
C ILE A 21 14.66 -14.72 -26.63
N ILE A 22 13.36 -15.05 -26.61
CA ILE A 22 12.31 -14.15 -27.08
C ILE A 22 12.23 -12.90 -26.20
N LEU A 23 12.40 -13.05 -24.88
CA LEU A 23 12.29 -11.98 -23.89
C LEU A 23 13.63 -11.31 -23.58
N HIS A 24 14.68 -11.58 -24.36
CA HIS A 24 16.00 -11.02 -24.14
C HIS A 24 15.96 -9.48 -24.07
N ASP A 25 16.66 -8.90 -23.10
CA ASP A 25 16.75 -7.45 -22.83
C ASP A 25 15.43 -6.74 -22.47
N THR A 26 14.38 -7.47 -22.13
CA THR A 26 13.15 -6.87 -21.61
C THR A 26 13.27 -6.55 -20.11
N ALA A 27 12.60 -5.48 -19.66
CA ALA A 27 12.59 -5.09 -18.26
C ALA A 27 11.91 -6.16 -17.37
N GLU A 28 10.95 -6.88 -17.95
CA GLU A 28 10.25 -8.00 -17.34
C GLU A 28 11.19 -9.18 -17.10
N GLN A 29 12.04 -9.51 -18.08
CA GLN A 29 13.04 -10.57 -17.93
C GLN A 29 14.06 -10.23 -16.83
N GLU A 30 14.58 -8.99 -16.82
CA GLU A 30 15.50 -8.56 -15.76
C GLU A 30 14.82 -8.64 -14.39
N THR A 31 13.55 -8.24 -14.31
CA THR A 31 12.73 -8.37 -13.09
C THR A 31 12.58 -9.81 -12.63
N MET A 32 12.42 -10.76 -13.55
CA MET A 32 12.35 -12.19 -13.24
C MET A 32 13.69 -12.74 -12.75
N ARG A 33 14.81 -12.31 -13.35
CA ARG A 33 16.16 -12.75 -12.95
C ARG A 33 16.53 -12.32 -11.54
N ILE A 34 16.15 -11.10 -11.14
CA ILE A 34 16.43 -10.58 -9.80
C ILE A 34 15.49 -11.13 -8.72
N PHE A 35 14.45 -11.87 -9.09
CA PHE A 35 13.54 -12.48 -8.12
C PHE A 35 14.31 -13.55 -7.30
N PRO A 36 14.15 -13.61 -5.97
CA PRO A 36 14.94 -14.48 -5.08
C PRO A 36 14.62 -15.99 -5.21
N GLY A 37 14.12 -16.42 -6.37
CA GLY A 37 13.63 -17.76 -6.66
C GLY A 37 12.38 -18.12 -5.85
N PRO A 38 11.93 -19.39 -5.90
CA PRO A 38 10.72 -19.79 -5.21
C PRO A 38 10.80 -19.50 -3.71
N LEU A 39 9.75 -18.87 -3.17
CA LEU A 39 9.73 -18.43 -1.77
C LEU A 39 9.64 -19.58 -0.74
N ILE A 40 9.40 -20.80 -1.22
CA ILE A 40 9.14 -22.00 -0.41
C ILE A 40 10.45 -22.81 -0.22
N ARG A 41 11.58 -22.36 -0.76
CA ARG A 41 12.82 -23.13 -0.67
C ARG A 41 13.40 -23.13 0.74
N GLU A 42 13.96 -24.27 1.13
CA GLU A 42 14.61 -24.51 2.42
C GLU A 42 15.85 -23.63 2.64
N ASP A 43 16.49 -23.16 1.55
CA ASP A 43 17.69 -22.31 1.56
C ASP A 43 17.38 -20.81 1.54
N LEU A 44 16.11 -20.41 1.50
CA LEU A 44 15.75 -18.99 1.41
C LEU A 44 15.88 -18.29 2.77
N HIS A 45 16.86 -17.41 2.91
CA HIS A 45 17.06 -16.66 4.13
C HIS A 45 16.17 -15.41 4.19
N LYS A 46 15.64 -15.13 5.38
CA LYS A 46 14.87 -13.91 5.69
C LYS A 46 15.58 -12.63 5.26
N VAL A 47 16.91 -12.57 5.41
CA VAL A 47 17.72 -11.41 5.04
C VAL A 47 17.67 -11.12 3.53
N ASP A 48 17.57 -12.16 2.70
CA ASP A 48 17.54 -12.01 1.25
C ASP A 48 16.19 -11.46 0.80
N ILE A 49 15.09 -11.96 1.39
CA ILE A 49 13.74 -11.43 1.17
C ILE A 49 13.68 -9.95 1.58
N MET A 50 14.19 -9.62 2.78
CA MET A 50 14.21 -8.25 3.28
C MET A 50 15.03 -7.34 2.35
N THR A 51 16.20 -7.80 1.91
CA THR A 51 17.07 -7.06 1.00
C THR A 51 16.40 -6.84 -0.36
N PHE A 52 15.71 -7.86 -0.88
CA PHE A 52 14.93 -7.76 -2.10
C PHE A 52 13.80 -6.73 -1.99
N CYS A 53 12.97 -6.80 -0.94
CA CYS A 53 11.91 -5.83 -0.69
C CYS A 53 12.46 -4.40 -0.56
N GLN A 54 13.59 -4.22 0.13
CA GLN A 54 14.23 -2.93 0.29
C GLN A 54 14.71 -2.36 -1.07
N ARG A 55 15.33 -3.18 -1.92
CA ARG A 55 15.72 -2.77 -3.27
C ARG A 55 14.50 -2.36 -4.11
N LYS A 56 13.43 -3.16 -4.09
CA LYS A 56 12.18 -2.84 -4.81
C LYS A 56 11.55 -1.53 -4.33
N ALA A 57 11.54 -1.28 -3.03
CA ALA A 57 11.04 -0.01 -2.47
C ALA A 57 11.90 1.21 -2.85
N ALA A 58 13.21 1.03 -3.00
CA ALA A 58 14.16 2.13 -3.23
C ALA A 58 14.33 2.48 -4.71
N THR A 59 14.45 1.48 -5.59
CA THR A 59 14.80 1.67 -7.00
C THR A 59 13.76 1.15 -7.96
N GLY A 60 12.83 0.31 -7.50
CA GLY A 60 11.82 -0.32 -8.35
C GLY A 60 10.54 0.50 -8.54
N CYS A 61 10.49 1.75 -8.07
CA CYS A 61 9.27 2.56 -8.04
C CYS A 61 9.54 4.01 -8.42
N ASP A 62 8.74 4.55 -9.35
CA ASP A 62 8.78 5.97 -9.70
C ASP A 62 7.97 6.82 -8.71
N LEU A 63 8.66 7.47 -7.78
CA LEU A 63 8.05 8.28 -6.72
C LEU A 63 7.39 9.58 -7.22
N THR A 64 7.62 9.97 -8.48
CA THR A 64 6.96 11.14 -9.08
C THR A 64 5.47 10.85 -9.34
N THR A 65 5.14 9.61 -9.70
CA THR A 65 3.77 9.17 -9.95
C THR A 65 3.06 8.71 -8.69
N LYS A 66 1.72 8.79 -8.66
CA LYS A 66 0.92 8.22 -7.57
C LYS A 66 1.14 6.71 -7.46
N GLN A 67 1.05 6.00 -8.59
CA GLN A 67 1.17 4.54 -8.64
C GLN A 67 2.53 4.06 -8.12
N GLY A 68 3.63 4.75 -8.45
CA GLY A 68 4.94 4.37 -7.94
C GLY A 68 5.11 4.66 -6.45
N ARG A 69 4.51 5.73 -5.90
CA ARG A 69 4.46 5.95 -4.44
C ARG A 69 3.66 4.87 -3.73
N ASP A 70 2.48 4.52 -4.26
CA ASP A 70 1.63 3.46 -3.70
C ASP A 70 2.37 2.11 -3.74
N SER A 71 3.06 1.80 -4.84
CA SER A 71 3.89 0.60 -4.98
C SER A 71 5.06 0.58 -3.99
N ALA A 72 5.76 1.70 -3.82
CA ALA A 72 6.86 1.80 -2.86
C ALA A 72 6.37 1.59 -1.42
N LEU A 73 5.19 2.11 -1.09
CA LEU A 73 4.55 1.90 0.22
C LEU A 73 4.25 0.42 0.48
N LEU A 74 3.73 -0.30 -0.52
CA LEU A 74 3.48 -1.75 -0.43
C LEU A 74 4.78 -2.53 -0.21
N TRP A 75 5.87 -2.21 -0.90
CA TRP A 75 7.16 -2.86 -0.67
C TRP A 75 7.72 -2.61 0.73
N LYS A 76 7.55 -1.40 1.27
CA LYS A 76 7.92 -1.08 2.65
C LYS A 76 7.04 -1.81 3.67
N LEU A 77 5.76 -1.98 3.39
CA LEU A 77 4.85 -2.79 4.20
C LEU A 77 5.30 -4.25 4.23
N LEU A 78 5.61 -4.85 3.08
CA LEU A 78 6.17 -6.20 3.01
C LEU A 78 7.47 -6.31 3.83
N LEU A 79 8.37 -5.35 3.69
CA LEU A 79 9.62 -5.31 4.46
C LEU A 79 9.36 -5.31 5.97
N LEU A 80 8.41 -4.49 6.45
CA LEU A 80 8.02 -4.43 7.86
C LEU A 80 7.44 -5.78 8.34
N LEU A 81 6.53 -6.37 7.57
CA LEU A 81 5.96 -7.69 7.86
C LEU A 81 7.05 -8.76 7.94
N CYS A 82 7.96 -8.81 6.97
CA CYS A 82 9.09 -9.74 7.01
C CYS A 82 9.94 -9.51 8.26
N ARG A 83 10.31 -8.26 8.56
CA ARG A 83 11.12 -7.90 9.72
C ARG A 83 10.47 -8.36 11.03
N GLN A 84 9.17 -8.13 11.18
CA GLN A 84 8.41 -8.43 12.40
C GLN A 84 7.76 -9.82 12.42
N ASN A 85 8.10 -10.71 11.46
CA ASN A 85 7.50 -12.04 11.35
C ASN A 85 5.95 -12.00 11.29
N GLY A 86 5.40 -11.03 10.56
CA GLY A 86 3.96 -10.80 10.43
C GLY A 86 3.31 -10.10 11.63
N SER A 87 4.03 -9.82 12.71
CA SER A 87 3.49 -9.15 13.89
C SER A 87 3.60 -7.63 13.77
N MET A 88 2.54 -7.00 13.28
CA MET A 88 2.47 -5.54 13.12
C MET A 88 1.30 -4.98 13.92
N VAL A 89 1.53 -3.87 14.62
CA VAL A 89 0.48 -3.15 15.36
C VAL A 89 0.10 -1.86 14.64
N GLY A 90 -1.05 -1.27 15.00
CA GLY A 90 -1.55 -0.06 14.33
C GLY A 90 -0.57 1.12 14.33
N SER A 91 0.33 1.21 15.31
CA SER A 91 1.38 2.24 15.34
C SER A 91 2.44 2.06 14.26
N ASP A 92 2.79 0.83 13.89
CA ASP A 92 3.73 0.57 12.79
C ASP A 92 3.12 1.02 11.45
N THR A 93 1.84 0.71 11.22
CA THR A 93 1.10 1.16 10.04
C THR A 93 1.00 2.68 10.00
N ALA A 94 0.68 3.31 11.13
CA ALA A 94 0.64 4.77 11.24
C ALA A 94 2.00 5.38 10.96
N GLU A 95 3.09 4.84 11.51
CA GLU A 95 4.43 5.31 11.23
C GLU A 95 4.77 5.19 9.75
N LEU A 96 4.49 4.04 9.13
CA LEU A 96 4.72 3.80 7.71
C LEU A 96 3.99 4.83 6.82
N LEU A 97 2.70 5.08 7.08
CA LEU A 97 1.89 6.02 6.31
C LEU A 97 2.35 7.47 6.44
N MET A 98 3.00 7.80 7.56
CA MET A 98 3.31 9.18 7.96
C MET A 98 4.80 9.54 7.78
N GLN A 99 5.57 8.68 7.12
CA GLN A 99 7.00 8.86 6.86
C GLN A 99 7.33 9.99 5.86
N ASP A 100 6.37 10.47 5.06
CA ASP A 100 6.62 11.52 4.07
C ASP A 100 6.91 12.87 4.76
N ARG A 101 8.11 13.43 4.47
CA ARG A 101 8.62 14.69 5.05
C ARG A 101 7.66 15.86 4.89
N LYS A 102 6.87 15.92 3.81
CA LYS A 102 5.90 16.99 3.61
C LYS A 102 4.84 17.03 4.71
N TYR A 103 4.47 15.87 5.23
CA TYR A 103 3.50 15.78 6.33
C TYR A 103 4.14 16.12 7.67
N GLN A 104 5.42 15.80 7.88
CA GLN A 104 6.14 16.21 9.08
C GLN A 104 6.26 17.74 9.20
N GLU A 105 6.45 18.44 8.08
CA GLU A 105 6.45 19.91 8.04
C GLU A 105 5.07 20.52 8.27
N LYS A 106 4.04 19.98 7.60
CA LYS A 106 2.65 20.46 7.71
C LYS A 106 2.02 20.19 9.07
N TYR A 107 2.36 19.06 9.69
CA TYR A 107 1.78 18.60 10.94
C TYR A 107 2.91 18.38 11.95
N LYS A 108 3.41 19.48 12.53
CA LYS A 108 4.43 19.41 13.58
C LYS A 108 3.92 18.53 14.72
N ARG A 109 4.68 17.46 15.02
CA ARG A 109 4.41 16.55 16.14
C ARG A 109 4.31 17.36 17.43
N GLN A 110 3.14 17.36 18.05
CA GLN A 110 2.96 17.96 19.36
C GLN A 110 3.72 17.10 20.38
N GLU A 111 4.49 17.70 21.29
CA GLU A 111 5.22 16.95 22.32
C GLU A 111 4.28 16.01 23.06
N ALA A 112 4.73 14.76 23.24
CA ALA A 112 3.94 13.67 23.79
C ALA A 112 3.56 13.99 25.26
N ARG A 113 2.39 14.58 25.47
CA ARG A 113 1.76 14.62 26.79
C ARG A 113 1.07 13.28 27.02
N VAL A 114 1.53 12.55 28.04
CA VAL A 114 0.98 11.28 28.49
C VAL A 114 -0.46 11.51 28.98
N ASN A 115 -1.45 11.28 28.14
CA ASN A 115 -2.86 11.33 28.52
C ASN A 115 -3.46 9.94 28.39
N LEU A 116 -3.73 9.33 29.55
CA LEU A 116 -4.41 8.04 29.70
C LEU A 116 -5.80 8.11 29.04
N ILE A 117 -6.05 7.23 28.08
CA ILE A 117 -7.27 7.19 27.27
C ILE A 117 -8.33 6.39 28.02
N ASN A 118 -9.53 6.95 28.17
CA ASN A 118 -10.70 6.22 28.66
C ASN A 118 -11.55 5.83 27.43
N LEU A 119 -11.76 4.53 27.21
CA LEU A 119 -12.47 3.97 26.05
C LEU A 119 -13.98 3.91 26.34
N THR A 120 -14.68 5.02 26.15
CA THR A 120 -16.15 5.00 26.01
C THR A 120 -16.49 5.24 24.53
N GLY A 121 -17.17 4.24 23.96
CA GLY A 121 -17.35 4.04 22.53
C GLY A 121 -18.08 5.17 21.82
N GLU A 122 -17.50 5.56 20.70
CA GLU A 122 -18.16 6.36 19.66
C GLU A 122 -17.95 5.53 18.40
N GLU A 123 -19.04 4.88 17.98
CA GLU A 123 -19.08 3.88 16.92
C GLU A 123 -18.57 4.46 15.60
N TRP A 124 -17.52 3.84 15.06
CA TRP A 124 -16.96 4.23 13.77
C TRP A 124 -17.92 3.78 12.67
N PRO A 125 -18.20 4.61 11.66
CA PRO A 125 -18.93 4.14 10.50
C PRO A 125 -18.03 3.13 9.75
N VAL A 126 -18.41 1.87 9.78
CA VAL A 126 -17.81 0.81 8.96
C VAL A 126 -18.10 1.15 7.49
N PRO A 127 -17.08 1.21 6.60
CA PRO A 127 -17.32 1.34 5.17
C PRO A 127 -17.87 0.01 4.65
N GLY A 128 -19.19 -0.12 4.59
CA GLY A 128 -19.84 -1.33 4.09
C GLY A 128 -21.35 -1.19 4.04
N HIS A 129 -21.86 -1.02 2.81
CA HIS A 129 -23.27 -1.12 2.41
C HIS A 129 -24.23 -0.09 3.05
N GLY A 130 -24.87 0.73 2.21
CA GLY A 130 -25.76 1.80 2.66
C GLY A 130 -26.80 1.30 3.66
N THR A 131 -26.67 1.73 4.91
CA THR A 131 -27.70 1.54 5.92
C THR A 131 -28.81 2.53 5.61
N MET A 132 -29.91 2.07 5.01
CA MET A 132 -31.15 2.83 5.00
C MET A 132 -31.64 2.99 6.43
N ASP A 133 -31.96 4.22 6.83
CA ASP A 133 -32.66 4.47 8.08
C ASP A 133 -34.11 3.97 7.93
N LEU A 134 -34.41 2.82 8.54
CA LEU A 134 -35.70 2.13 8.42
C LEU A 134 -36.87 2.91 9.04
N LEU A 135 -36.59 3.96 9.81
CA LEU A 135 -37.62 4.79 10.44
C LEU A 135 -38.06 5.97 9.57
N THR A 136 -37.20 6.42 8.65
CA THR A 136 -37.41 7.69 7.92
C THR A 136 -37.25 7.55 6.40
N GLY A 137 -36.65 6.46 5.90
CA GLY A 137 -36.48 6.20 4.47
C GLY A 137 -35.55 7.18 3.73
N GLU A 138 -35.01 8.19 4.42
CA GLU A 138 -34.06 9.14 3.85
C GLU A 138 -32.61 8.65 3.96
N MET A 139 -31.86 8.85 2.87
CA MET A 139 -30.43 8.62 2.83
C MET A 139 -29.73 9.74 3.60
N VAL A 140 -29.24 9.46 4.82
CA VAL A 140 -28.44 10.43 5.58
C VAL A 140 -27.20 10.78 4.75
N PRO A 141 -27.00 12.05 4.34
CA PRO A 141 -25.80 12.43 3.62
C PRO A 141 -24.62 12.27 4.57
N MET A 142 -23.76 11.31 4.30
CA MET A 142 -22.49 11.18 5.00
C MET A 142 -21.65 12.41 4.63
N ALA A 143 -21.73 13.45 5.44
CA ALA A 143 -21.21 14.78 5.12
C ALA A 143 -19.67 14.81 5.19
N GLY A 144 -19.04 14.41 4.09
CA GLY A 144 -17.65 14.71 3.78
C GLY A 144 -17.20 14.13 2.45
N THR A 145 -16.46 14.90 1.66
CA THR A 145 -15.76 14.35 0.48
C THR A 145 -14.67 13.37 0.95
N LEU A 146 -14.26 12.42 0.10
CA LEU A 146 -13.18 11.47 0.41
C LEU A 146 -11.92 12.19 0.93
N GLU A 147 -11.58 13.32 0.31
CA GLU A 147 -10.45 14.17 0.69
C GLU A 147 -10.56 14.70 2.12
N GLN A 148 -11.75 15.18 2.51
CA GLN A 148 -12.01 15.64 3.88
C GLN A 148 -11.90 14.51 4.90
N THR A 149 -12.35 13.31 4.54
CA THR A 149 -12.21 12.12 5.40
C THR A 149 -10.75 11.72 5.55
N MET A 150 -9.98 11.71 4.46
CA MET A 150 -8.54 11.42 4.50
C MET A 150 -7.76 12.48 5.31
N GLU A 151 -8.12 13.76 5.19
CA GLU A 151 -7.52 14.83 5.98
C GLU A 151 -7.80 14.67 7.48
N LYS A 152 -9.06 14.39 7.86
CA LYS A 152 -9.45 14.12 9.25
C LYS A 152 -8.67 12.93 9.82
N PHE A 153 -8.57 11.83 9.06
CA PHE A 153 -7.81 10.65 9.46
C PHE A 153 -6.33 10.96 9.65
N THR A 154 -5.71 11.67 8.70
CA THR A 154 -4.30 12.10 8.77
C THR A 154 -4.05 12.96 10.02
N LYS A 155 -4.94 13.90 10.34
CA LYS A 155 -4.86 14.71 11.57
C LYS A 155 -4.95 13.87 12.84
N LEU A 156 -5.82 12.84 12.87
CA LEU A 156 -5.93 11.93 14.01
C LEU A 156 -4.66 11.10 14.21
N LEU A 157 -4.02 10.64 13.14
CA LEU A 157 -2.75 9.94 13.23
C LEU A 157 -1.62 10.84 13.80
N PHE A 158 -1.59 12.12 13.42
CA PHE A 158 -0.59 13.08 13.93
C PHE A 158 -0.81 13.52 15.38
N TYR A 159 -2.05 13.85 15.74
CA TYR A 159 -2.37 14.52 17.00
C TYR A 159 -3.06 13.63 18.04
N GLY A 160 -3.39 12.40 17.66
CA GLY A 160 -4.25 11.53 18.46
C GLY A 160 -5.68 12.06 18.55
N ARG A 161 -6.53 11.33 19.27
CA ARG A 161 -7.90 11.75 19.57
C ARG A 161 -7.87 12.83 20.65
N LYS A 162 -8.01 14.10 20.27
CA LYS A 162 -8.17 15.20 21.23
C LYS A 162 -9.58 15.18 21.80
N LYS A 163 -9.70 15.17 23.14
CA LYS A 163 -10.99 15.36 23.81
C LYS A 163 -11.46 16.79 23.58
N VAL A 164 -12.64 16.96 22.97
CA VAL A 164 -13.35 18.24 22.99
C VAL A 164 -13.97 18.34 24.38
N HIS A 165 -13.43 19.20 25.24
CA HIS A 165 -14.12 19.58 26.47
C HIS A 165 -15.37 20.36 26.04
N LYS A 166 -16.53 19.71 26.06
CA LYS A 166 -17.79 20.44 26.00
C LYS A 166 -17.85 21.24 27.30
N HIS A 167 -17.63 22.56 27.22
CA HIS A 167 -18.07 23.46 28.28
C HIS A 167 -19.59 23.37 28.33
N THR A 168 -20.12 22.53 29.21
CA THR A 168 -21.49 22.67 29.70
C THR A 168 -21.50 23.92 30.57
N GLY A 169 -21.69 25.08 29.93
CA GLY A 169 -22.13 26.28 30.62
C GLY A 169 -23.56 26.05 31.09
N LEU A 170 -23.72 25.68 32.36
CA LEU A 170 -24.94 25.92 33.09
C LEU A 170 -24.80 27.32 33.71
N GLN A 171 -25.63 28.24 33.22
CA GLN A 171 -26.06 29.41 33.97
C GLN A 171 -27.55 29.25 34.25
#